data_AF-A0A8S0TPP3-F1
#
_entry.id   AF-A0A8S0TPP3-F1
#
_cell.length_a   1.000
_cell.length_b   1.000
_cell.length_c   1.000
_cell.angle_alpha   90.00
_cell.angle_beta   90.00
_cell.angle_gamma   90.00
#
_symmetry.space_group_name_H-M   'P 1'
#
loop_
_entity.id
_entity.type
_entity.pdbx_description
1 polymer ?
#
loop_
_entity_poly.entity_id
_entity_poly.type
_entity_poly.pdbx_seq_one_letter_code
_entity_poly.pdbx_strand_id
1 'polypeptide(L)'
;MLSPKTPYAAYLVYGFANSYKGSPSLANAIINFDRFKDGDAHKRASVLNLNPQTDRNGNTTMRPDKWMEVEIGGFYTDQEDNSVAEVRTWENKQCLKSGLIVEGIEFRPSMLTV
;
A
#
# COMPACT_ATOMS: atom_id res chain seq x y z
N MET A 1 7.82 17.28 -3.66
CA MET A 1 6.38 17.60 -3.61
C MET A 1 5.69 16.88 -4.76
N LEU A 2 4.46 16.43 -4.55
CA LEU A 2 3.62 15.88 -5.62
C LEU A 2 3.13 17.01 -6.53
N SER A 3 2.86 16.71 -7.79
CA SER A 3 2.30 17.67 -8.75
C SER A 3 0.86 17.99 -8.34
N PRO A 4 0.42 19.27 -8.33
CA PRO A 4 -0.96 19.62 -8.03
C PRO A 4 -1.90 19.16 -9.14
N LYS A 5 -3.20 19.08 -8.85
CA LYS A 5 -4.27 18.69 -9.79
C LYS A 5 -4.02 17.36 -10.49
N THR A 6 -3.33 16.46 -9.82
CA THR A 6 -2.89 15.19 -10.38
C THR A 6 -3.49 14.06 -9.55
N PRO A 7 -4.19 13.09 -10.16
CA PRO A 7 -4.54 11.85 -9.49
C PRO A 7 -3.29 11.00 -9.30
N TYR A 8 -3.18 10.40 -8.13
CA TYR A 8 -2.11 9.49 -7.75
C TYR A 8 -2.70 8.17 -7.28
N ALA A 9 -2.00 7.08 -7.56
CA ALA A 9 -2.18 5.82 -6.86
C ALA A 9 -1.01 5.61 -5.89
N ALA A 10 -1.33 5.15 -4.67
CA ALA A 10 -0.35 4.76 -3.67
C ALA A 10 -0.14 3.25 -3.70
N TYR A 11 1.12 2.83 -3.72
CA TYR A 11 1.50 1.41 -3.69
C TYR A 11 2.37 1.13 -2.47
N LEU A 12 2.06 0.04 -1.75
CA LEU A 12 2.99 -0.53 -0.79
C LEU A 12 3.97 -1.41 -1.55
N VAL A 13 5.27 -1.13 -1.40
CA VAL A 13 6.35 -1.91 -2.02
C VAL A 13 7.05 -2.73 -0.95
N TYR A 14 7.09 -4.04 -1.15
CA TYR A 14 7.47 -5.00 -0.12
C TYR A 14 8.03 -6.28 -0.71
N GLY A 15 8.71 -7.05 0.13
CA GLY A 15 9.38 -8.29 -0.23
C GLY A 15 9.37 -9.27 0.94
N PHE A 16 9.89 -10.47 0.69
CA PHE A 16 10.05 -11.48 1.72
C PHE A 16 11.52 -11.90 1.83
N ALA A 17 12.03 -11.93 3.06
CA ALA A 17 13.31 -12.53 3.39
C ALA A 17 13.27 -14.03 3.09
N ASN A 18 14.44 -14.62 2.84
CA ASN A 18 14.58 -16.07 2.63
C ASN A 18 14.05 -16.92 3.79
N SER A 19 13.89 -16.33 4.98
CA SER A 19 13.31 -16.98 6.15
C SER A 19 11.78 -17.13 6.09
N TYR A 20 11.09 -16.46 5.16
CA TYR A 20 9.65 -16.55 5.00
C TYR A 20 9.22 -17.98 4.65
N LYS A 21 8.25 -18.51 5.42
CA LYS A 21 7.77 -19.90 5.29
C LYS A 21 6.35 -20.00 4.72
N GLY A 22 5.90 -19.00 3.97
CA GLY A 22 4.56 -19.03 3.37
C GLY A 22 3.42 -18.71 4.34
N SER A 23 3.72 -18.13 5.51
CA SER A 23 2.67 -17.70 6.44
C SER A 23 1.82 -16.58 5.83
N PRO A 24 0.49 -16.57 6.03
CA PRO A 24 -0.36 -15.48 5.56
C PRO A 24 0.19 -14.13 6.01
N SER A 25 0.33 -13.20 5.08
CA SER A 25 0.85 -11.86 5.33
C SER A 25 -0.21 -10.83 4.97
N LEU A 26 -0.72 -10.14 6.00
CA LEU A 26 -1.68 -9.07 5.87
C LEU A 26 -1.11 -7.77 6.44
N ALA A 27 -1.50 -6.66 5.84
CA ALA A 27 -1.26 -5.32 6.36
C ALA A 27 -2.54 -4.50 6.36
N ASN A 28 -2.65 -3.58 7.31
CA ASN A 28 -3.70 -2.58 7.29
C ASN A 28 -3.16 -1.33 6.61
N ALA A 29 -3.99 -0.66 5.82
CA ALA A 29 -3.61 0.58 5.15
C ALA A 29 -4.77 1.57 5.11
N ILE A 30 -4.44 2.87 5.08
CA ILE A 30 -5.42 3.94 4.93
C ILE A 30 -4.83 5.08 4.12
N ILE A 31 -5.68 5.73 3.33
CA ILE A 31 -5.45 7.06 2.78
C ILE A 31 -6.43 8.00 3.49
N ASN A 32 -5.89 8.96 4.24
CA ASN A 32 -6.67 9.92 5.01
C ASN A 32 -6.34 11.33 4.52
N PHE A 33 -7.36 12.18 4.44
CA PHE A 33 -7.20 13.60 4.17
C PHE A 33 -7.75 14.33 5.38
N ASP A 34 -6.89 14.92 6.22
CA ASP A 34 -7.09 15.85 7.37
C ASP A 34 -8.48 15.98 8.08
N ARG A 35 -9.37 15.01 7.89
CA ARG A 35 -10.82 15.05 8.21
C ARG A 35 -11.20 13.95 9.17
N PHE A 36 -10.31 12.99 9.46
CA PHE A 36 -10.61 11.87 10.36
C PHE A 36 -9.72 11.89 11.60
N LYS A 37 -10.37 11.78 12.77
CA LYS A 37 -9.69 11.59 14.06
C LYS A 37 -9.05 10.20 14.09
N ASP A 38 -7.86 10.07 14.67
CA ASP A 38 -7.02 8.86 14.70
C ASP A 38 -7.77 7.59 15.23
N GLY A 39 -8.75 7.76 16.11
CA GLY A 39 -9.60 6.67 16.61
C GLY A 39 -10.47 5.98 15.55
N ASP A 40 -10.72 6.62 14.41
CA ASP A 40 -11.49 6.05 13.30
C ASP A 40 -10.61 5.30 12.29
N ALA A 41 -9.29 5.49 12.31
CA ALA A 41 -8.39 4.93 11.31
C ALA A 41 -8.45 3.39 11.26
N HIS A 42 -8.56 2.73 12.42
CA HIS A 42 -8.69 1.27 12.50
C HIS A 42 -10.00 0.73 11.91
N LYS A 43 -11.10 1.51 11.98
CA LYS A 43 -12.40 1.10 11.43
C LYS A 43 -12.47 1.26 9.91
N ARG A 44 -11.64 2.15 9.36
CA ARG A 44 -11.63 2.52 7.94
C ARG A 44 -10.45 1.96 7.18
N ALA A 45 -9.54 1.27 7.87
CA ALA A 45 -8.39 0.64 7.26
C ALA A 45 -8.83 -0.45 6.28
N SER A 46 -8.26 -0.42 5.09
CA SER A 46 -8.33 -1.53 4.16
C SER A 46 -7.31 -2.60 4.58
N VAL A 47 -7.69 -3.87 4.45
CA VAL A 47 -6.79 -5.00 4.66
C VAL A 47 -6.16 -5.38 3.32
N LEU A 48 -4.83 -5.24 3.23
CA LEU A 48 -4.03 -5.64 2.09
C LEU A 48 -3.59 -7.09 2.23
N ASN A 49 -3.80 -7.87 1.18
CA ASN A 49 -3.24 -9.22 1.07
C ASN A 49 -1.84 -9.13 0.46
N LEU A 50 -0.82 -9.42 1.26
CA LEU A 50 0.58 -9.36 0.86
C LEU A 50 1.15 -10.72 0.46
N ASN A 51 0.34 -11.77 0.43
CA ASN A 51 0.82 -13.08 0.03
C ASN A 51 1.42 -13.01 -1.39
N PRO A 52 2.53 -13.73 -1.66
CA PRO A 52 3.11 -13.79 -2.99
C PRO A 52 2.04 -14.14 -4.04
N GLN A 53 1.80 -13.22 -4.96
CA GLN A 53 0.90 -13.46 -6.08
C GLN A 53 1.60 -14.39 -7.07
N THR A 54 0.86 -15.26 -7.76
CA THR A 54 1.43 -16.17 -8.76
C THR A 54 0.80 -15.96 -10.13
N ASP A 55 1.60 -16.10 -11.18
CA ASP A 55 1.12 -16.12 -12.56
C ASP A 55 0.43 -17.46 -12.90
N ARG A 56 -0.05 -17.60 -14.13
CA ARG A 56 -0.71 -18.83 -14.62
C ARG A 56 0.19 -20.06 -14.61
N ASN A 57 1.51 -19.87 -14.52
CA ASN A 57 2.52 -20.92 -14.49
C ASN A 57 2.97 -21.25 -13.07
N GLY A 58 2.42 -20.57 -12.04
CA GLY A 58 2.79 -20.74 -10.64
C GLY A 58 4.05 -19.99 -10.21
N ASN A 59 4.61 -19.12 -11.06
CA ASN A 59 5.75 -18.28 -10.69
C ASN A 59 5.28 -17.08 -9.88
N THR A 60 6.05 -16.66 -8.87
CA THR A 60 5.74 -15.45 -8.13
C THR A 60 5.78 -14.23 -9.06
N THR A 61 4.67 -13.48 -9.10
CA THR A 61 4.56 -12.22 -9.82
C THR A 61 5.35 -11.15 -9.07
N MET A 62 6.36 -10.60 -9.72
CA MET A 62 7.26 -9.60 -9.15
C MET A 62 7.49 -8.48 -10.15
N ARG A 63 7.87 -7.31 -9.63
CA ARG A 63 8.41 -6.20 -10.42
C ARG A 63 9.77 -6.60 -11.04
N PRO A 64 10.23 -5.87 -12.08
CA PRO A 64 11.54 -6.09 -12.68
C PRO A 64 12.73 -5.97 -11.70
N ASP A 65 12.58 -5.16 -10.66
CA ASP A 65 13.57 -4.95 -9.58
C ASP A 65 13.51 -6.02 -8.47
N LYS A 66 12.65 -7.04 -8.62
CA LYS A 66 12.44 -8.12 -7.66
C LYS A 66 11.75 -7.70 -6.36
N TRP A 67 11.01 -6.58 -6.36
CA TRP A 67 10.04 -6.29 -5.32
C TRP A 67 8.63 -6.78 -5.70
N MET A 68 7.77 -6.92 -4.70
CA MET A 68 6.32 -7.05 -4.88
C MET A 68 5.64 -5.73 -4.57
N GLU A 69 4.45 -5.53 -5.12
CA GLU A 69 3.66 -4.35 -4.82
C GLU A 69 2.16 -4.67 -4.76
N VAL A 70 1.45 -3.89 -3.95
CA VAL A 70 -0.01 -3.90 -3.88
C VAL A 70 -0.51 -2.47 -3.83
N GLU A 71 -1.59 -2.18 -4.55
CA GLU A 71 -2.23 -0.87 -4.50
C GLU A 71 -2.92 -0.66 -3.15
N ILE A 72 -2.65 0.47 -2.50
CA ILE A 72 -3.34 0.93 -1.30
C ILE A 72 -4.64 1.64 -1.69
N GLY A 73 -4.58 2.47 -2.73
CA GLY A 73 -5.71 3.19 -3.30
C GLY A 73 -5.29 4.48 -4.01
N GLY A 74 -6.28 5.13 -4.62
CA GLY A 74 -6.12 6.40 -5.31
C GLY A 74 -6.42 7.63 -4.44
N PHE A 75 -5.75 8.74 -4.72
CA PHE A 75 -6.03 10.05 -4.14
C PHE A 75 -5.79 11.16 -5.17
N TYR A 76 -6.46 12.29 -5.02
CA TYR A 76 -6.28 13.45 -5.89
C TYR A 76 -5.61 14.57 -5.12
N THR A 77 -4.60 15.18 -5.73
CA THR A 77 -3.95 16.39 -5.19
C THR A 77 -4.77 17.59 -5.62
N ASP A 78 -5.46 18.23 -4.67
CA ASP A 78 -6.18 19.46 -4.96
C ASP A 78 -5.23 20.67 -5.07
N GLN A 79 -5.71 21.78 -5.62
CA GLN A 79 -4.97 23.03 -5.76
C GLN A 79 -4.97 23.87 -4.48
N GLU A 80 -5.82 23.57 -3.50
CA GLU A 80 -5.82 24.27 -2.21
C GLU A 80 -4.58 23.85 -1.39
N ASP A 81 -3.65 24.81 -1.23
CA ASP A 81 -2.27 24.69 -0.74
C ASP A 81 -2.06 24.00 0.63
N ASN A 82 -3.11 23.56 1.34
CA ASN A 82 -3.03 23.07 2.72
C ASN A 82 -3.65 21.69 2.97
N SER A 83 -4.09 20.96 1.95
CA SER A 83 -4.61 19.59 2.17
C SER A 83 -3.47 18.58 2.34
N VAL A 84 -3.37 17.97 3.52
CA VAL A 84 -2.41 16.90 3.78
C VAL A 84 -3.06 15.54 3.52
N ALA A 85 -2.52 14.81 2.55
CA ALA A 85 -2.83 13.40 2.38
C ALA A 85 -1.87 12.56 3.24
N GLU A 86 -2.41 11.88 4.24
CA GLU A 86 -1.70 10.88 5.02
C GLU A 86 -1.94 9.49 4.44
N VAL A 87 -0.87 8.81 4.05
CA VAL A 87 -0.92 7.39 3.68
C VAL A 87 -0.15 6.61 4.72
N ARG A 88 -0.84 5.70 5.41
CA ARG A 88 -0.26 4.91 6.50
C ARG A 88 -0.50 3.44 6.25
N THR A 89 0.52 2.62 6.53
CA THR A 89 0.43 1.17 6.56
C THR A 89 0.93 0.66 7.89
N TRP A 90 0.27 -0.35 8.46
CA TRP A 90 0.71 -0.97 9.70
C TRP A 90 0.35 -2.45 9.77
N GLU A 91 0.79 -3.06 10.85
CA GLU A 91 0.53 -4.46 11.14
C GLU A 91 -0.94 -4.80 11.28
N ASN A 92 -1.33 -5.87 10.57
CA ASN A 92 -2.50 -6.64 10.92
C ASN A 92 -2.13 -7.68 11.98
N LYS A 93 -2.68 -7.53 13.18
CA LYS A 93 -2.39 -8.36 14.36
C LYS A 93 -2.87 -9.81 14.24
N GLN A 94 -3.56 -10.18 13.15
CA GLN A 94 -4.08 -11.53 12.93
C GLN A 94 -3.07 -12.46 12.25
N CYS A 95 -1.89 -11.97 11.86
CA CYS A 95 -0.90 -12.74 11.12
C CYS A 95 0.48 -12.75 11.78
N LEU A 96 1.17 -13.89 11.71
CA LEU A 96 2.57 -14.00 12.13
C LEU A 96 3.46 -13.34 11.08
N LYS A 97 4.17 -12.29 11.50
CA LYS A 97 5.11 -11.56 10.65
C LYS A 97 6.52 -12.14 10.77
N SER A 98 6.79 -13.18 9.98
CA SER A 98 8.17 -13.60 9.76
C SER A 98 8.59 -13.25 8.34
N GLY A 99 9.68 -12.50 8.20
CA GLY A 99 10.32 -12.25 6.92
C GLY A 99 9.69 -11.19 6.02
N LEU A 100 8.65 -10.45 6.41
CA LEU A 100 8.18 -9.29 5.61
C LEU A 100 9.23 -8.18 5.66
N ILE A 101 9.63 -7.68 4.49
CA ILE A 101 10.51 -6.52 4.32
C ILE A 101 9.71 -5.44 3.59
N VAL A 102 9.71 -4.21 4.12
CA VAL A 102 9.03 -3.07 3.49
C VAL A 102 10.09 -2.15 2.91
N GLU A 103 10.00 -1.85 1.61
CA GLU A 103 10.83 -0.84 0.96
C GLU A 103 10.27 0.56 1.24
N GLY A 104 8.95 0.71 1.09
CA GLY A 104 8.26 1.96 1.35
C GLY A 104 6.91 2.06 0.67
N ILE A 105 6.43 3.31 0.55
CA ILE A 105 5.22 3.66 -0.18
C ILE A 105 5.62 4.50 -1.38
N GLU A 106 5.16 4.10 -2.57
CA GLU A 106 5.37 4.85 -3.80
C GLU A 106 4.07 5.56 -4.22
N PHE A 107 4.18 6.81 -4.64
CA PHE A 107 3.08 7.56 -5.25
C PHE A 107 3.34 7.73 -6.74
N ARG A 108 2.44 7.23 -7.57
CA ARG A 108 2.56 7.28 -9.02
C ARG A 108 1.38 8.03 -9.61
N PRO A 109 1.60 8.98 -10.54
CA PRO A 109 0.49 9.58 -11.28
C PRO A 109 -0.34 8.47 -11.93
N SER A 110 -1.65 8.53 -11.76
CA SER A 110 -2.57 7.59 -12.37
C SER A 110 -3.37 8.29 -13.48
N MET A 111 -3.99 7.51 -14.36
CA MET A 111 -5.01 8.07 -15.24
C MET A 111 -6.32 7.99 -14.47
N LEU A 112 -7.02 9.11 -14.30
CA LEU A 112 -8.40 9.11 -13.81
C LEU A 112 -9.25 8.28 -14.78
N THR A 113 -9.64 7.08 -14.39
CA THR A 113 -10.75 6.39 -15.08
C THR A 113 -12.03 7.07 -14.60
N VAL A 114 -12.51 8.03 -15.40
CA VAL A 114 -13.84 8.66 -15.22
C VAL A 114 -14.93 7.66 -15.55
#